data_AF-A0A9W7Y6T5-F1
#
_entry.id   AF-A0A9W7Y6T5-F1
#
_cell.length_a   1.000
_cell.length_b   1.000
_cell.length_c   1.000
_cell.angle_alpha   90.00
_cell.angle_beta   90.00
_cell.angle_gamma   90.00
#
_symmetry.space_group_name_H-M   'P 1'
#
loop_
_entity.id
_entity.type
_entity.pdbx_description
1 polymer ?
#
loop_
_entity_poly.entity_id
_entity_poly.type
_entity_poly.pdbx_seq_one_letter_code
_entity_poly.pdbx_strand_id
1 'polypeptide(L)'
;MEAMGAEMAVAANRACRLAHLIRTGIYDHAVVDHPQYGRVFAFEVDGYGRRLLMDDANVPSLLASPYLGFVDTRDTVYQNTRQMALSADNPWHFNGPQIAGVGSPHTGFLRVWPMAVAVRAITSTNRTGVHDAIRMLTSTTAGLGLMHESVSTADPATFTRPWFAWCNGVVAELIIDTVQRFPGLL
;
A
#
# COMPACT_ATOMS: atom_id res chain seq x y z
N MET A 1 22.60 32.55 -17.25
CA MET A 1 21.93 31.39 -17.87
C MET A 1 22.82 30.15 -17.81
N GLU A 2 24.10 30.25 -18.17
CA GLU A 2 25.08 29.13 -18.13
C GLU A 2 25.37 28.59 -16.71
N ALA A 3 25.57 29.47 -15.72
CA ALA A 3 25.82 29.07 -14.33
C ALA A 3 24.65 28.28 -13.69
N MET A 4 23.41 28.66 -14.02
CA MET A 4 22.19 27.98 -13.56
C MET A 4 22.07 26.56 -14.17
N GLY A 5 22.54 26.37 -15.41
CA GLY A 5 22.61 25.05 -16.04
C GLY A 5 23.64 24.13 -15.37
N ALA A 6 24.79 24.68 -14.96
CA ALA A 6 25.84 23.93 -14.28
C ALA A 6 25.41 23.47 -12.87
N GLU A 7 24.79 24.36 -12.07
CA GLU A 7 24.27 24.01 -10.74
C GLU A 7 23.17 22.94 -10.82
N MET A 8 22.27 23.07 -11.79
CA MET A 8 21.19 22.09 -12.01
C MET A 8 21.75 20.72 -12.42
N ALA A 9 22.81 20.69 -13.24
CA ALA A 9 23.50 19.44 -13.58
C ALA A 9 24.20 18.79 -12.37
N VAL A 10 24.79 19.59 -11.48
CA VAL A 10 25.39 19.08 -10.24
C VAL A 10 24.32 18.49 -9.31
N ALA A 11 23.20 19.18 -9.13
CA ALA A 11 22.09 18.70 -8.31
C ALA A 11 21.49 17.40 -8.88
N ALA A 12 21.24 17.35 -10.19
CA ALA A 12 20.73 16.14 -10.87
C ALA A 12 21.68 14.95 -10.69
N ASN A 13 22.98 15.16 -10.88
CA ASN A 13 23.98 14.11 -10.69
C ASN A 13 24.05 13.61 -9.23
N ARG A 14 23.91 14.51 -8.24
CA ARG A 14 23.84 14.12 -6.83
C ARG A 14 22.57 13.32 -6.53
N ALA A 15 21.42 13.74 -7.06
CA ALA A 15 20.15 13.04 -6.90
C ALA A 15 20.20 11.63 -7.51
N CYS A 16 20.72 11.48 -8.73
CA CYS A 16 20.87 10.17 -9.37
C CYS A 16 21.79 9.24 -8.59
N ARG A 17 22.93 9.75 -8.10
CA ARG A 17 23.84 8.94 -7.26
C ARG A 17 23.19 8.51 -5.95
N LEU A 18 22.52 9.44 -5.26
CA LEU A 18 21.84 9.13 -4.01
C LEU A 18 20.72 8.11 -4.21
N ALA A 19 19.89 8.28 -5.25
CA ALA A 19 18.83 7.33 -5.59
C ALA A 19 19.38 5.93 -5.90
N HIS A 20 20.49 5.85 -6.64
CA HIS A 20 21.16 4.57 -6.90
C HIS A 20 21.67 3.92 -5.61
N LEU A 21 22.35 4.69 -4.75
CA LEU A 21 22.85 4.19 -3.47
C LEU A 21 21.72 3.68 -2.55
N ILE A 22 20.63 4.46 -2.43
CA ILE A 22 19.47 4.06 -1.63
C ILE A 22 18.83 2.79 -2.20
N ARG A 23 18.64 2.72 -3.52
CA ARG A 23 18.08 1.52 -4.16
C ARG A 23 18.94 0.30 -3.89
N THR A 24 20.26 0.39 -4.09
CA THR A 24 21.18 -0.70 -3.79
C THR A 24 21.09 -1.10 -2.32
N GLY A 25 21.10 -0.14 -1.39
CA GLY A 25 20.94 -0.41 0.04
C GLY A 25 19.62 -1.10 0.40
N ILE A 26 18.51 -0.76 -0.25
CA ILE A 26 17.22 -1.46 -0.07
C ILE A 26 17.34 -2.92 -0.49
N TYR A 27 17.93 -3.21 -1.67
CA TYR A 27 18.07 -4.59 -2.13
C TYR A 27 19.05 -5.40 -1.29
N ASP A 28 20.11 -4.78 -0.79
CA ASP A 28 21.14 -5.46 0.01
C ASP A 28 20.70 -5.72 1.46
N HIS A 29 19.82 -4.86 2.01
CA HIS A 29 19.50 -4.90 3.44
C HIS A 29 18.02 -5.12 3.76
N ALA A 30 17.10 -4.70 2.90
CA ALA A 30 15.65 -4.81 3.15
C ALA A 30 15.00 -5.98 2.41
N VAL A 31 15.68 -6.63 1.46
CA VAL A 31 15.21 -7.89 0.88
C VAL A 31 15.72 -9.05 1.73
N VAL A 32 14.80 -9.83 2.29
CA VAL A 32 15.09 -10.83 3.30
C VAL A 32 14.37 -12.14 3.02
N ASP A 33 14.99 -13.27 3.40
CA ASP A 33 14.37 -14.58 3.29
C ASP A 33 13.31 -14.78 4.38
N HIS A 34 12.06 -14.95 3.96
CA HIS A 34 10.94 -15.38 4.78
C HIS A 34 10.71 -16.89 4.61
N PRO A 35 10.54 -17.67 5.69
CA PRO A 35 10.42 -19.13 5.62
C PRO A 35 9.25 -19.63 4.76
N GLN A 36 8.14 -18.89 4.74
CA GLN A 36 6.92 -19.25 3.99
C GLN A 36 6.80 -18.60 2.59
N TYR A 37 7.28 -17.36 2.42
CA TYR A 37 7.03 -16.56 1.22
C TYR A 37 8.26 -16.42 0.32
N GLY A 38 9.43 -16.94 0.73
CA GLY A 38 10.69 -16.70 0.04
C GLY A 38 11.20 -15.28 0.29
N ARG A 39 11.89 -14.69 -0.70
CA ARG A 39 12.41 -13.32 -0.56
C ARG A 39 11.27 -12.30 -0.53
N VAL A 40 11.24 -11.46 0.51
CA VAL A 40 10.28 -10.37 0.71
C VAL A 40 11.01 -9.08 1.08
N PHE A 41 10.34 -7.94 0.90
CA PHE A 41 10.77 -6.70 1.52
C PHE A 41 10.37 -6.70 3.01
N ALA A 42 11.31 -6.36 3.89
CA ALA A 42 11.03 -6.01 5.27
C ALA A 42 10.42 -4.60 5.33
N PHE A 43 9.51 -4.37 6.27
CA PHE A 43 8.89 -3.07 6.49
C PHE A 43 9.91 -2.06 7.04
N GLU A 44 10.68 -2.49 8.04
CA GLU A 44 11.77 -1.72 8.62
C GLU A 44 13.00 -2.63 8.84
N VAL A 45 14.18 -2.03 8.69
CA VAL A 45 15.48 -2.65 8.99
C VAL A 45 16.37 -1.65 9.71
N ASP A 46 17.22 -2.13 10.62
CA ASP A 46 18.11 -1.27 11.41
C ASP A 46 19.57 -1.23 10.93
N GLY A 47 19.93 -2.09 9.96
CA GLY A 47 21.31 -2.26 9.49
C GLY A 47 22.21 -3.11 10.41
N TYR A 48 21.70 -3.57 11.55
CA TYR A 48 22.37 -4.47 12.51
C TYR A 48 21.79 -5.90 12.50
N GLY A 49 20.91 -6.19 11.54
CA GLY A 49 20.33 -7.50 11.30
C GLY A 49 18.90 -7.67 11.85
N ARG A 50 18.33 -6.65 12.51
CA ARG A 50 16.91 -6.69 12.88
C ARG A 50 16.06 -6.25 11.69
N ARG A 51 14.92 -6.94 11.56
CA ARG A 51 13.96 -6.74 10.48
C ARG A 51 12.56 -6.89 11.04
N LEU A 52 11.69 -5.96 10.69
CA LEU A 52 10.27 -6.01 11.00
C LEU A 52 9.50 -6.47 9.75
N LEU A 53 8.78 -7.58 9.87
CA LEU A 53 8.02 -8.17 8.77
C LEU A 53 6.54 -7.92 9.02
N MET A 54 6.00 -6.89 8.39
CA MET A 54 4.59 -6.49 8.43
C MET A 54 4.29 -5.59 7.23
N ASP A 55 3.08 -5.04 7.16
CA ASP A 55 2.83 -3.85 6.38
C ASP A 55 1.85 -2.94 7.13
N ASP A 56 1.87 -1.64 6.83
CA ASP A 56 0.94 -0.64 7.37
C ASP A 56 0.03 -0.12 6.26
N ALA A 57 -1.16 0.36 6.64
CA ALA A 57 -2.12 0.89 5.70
C ALA A 57 -1.73 2.22 5.03
N ASN A 58 -0.85 3.00 5.65
CA ASN A 58 -0.47 4.33 5.19
C ASN A 58 0.48 4.25 3.98
N VAL A 59 0.29 5.13 2.99
CA VAL A 59 1.21 5.22 1.84
C VAL A 59 2.31 6.25 2.17
N PRO A 60 3.61 5.91 2.07
CA PRO A 60 4.19 4.71 1.45
C PRO A 60 4.14 3.44 2.31
N SER A 61 3.58 2.36 1.74
CA SER A 61 3.57 0.99 2.30
C SER A 61 4.23 0.00 1.34
N LEU A 62 4.57 -1.20 1.81
CA LEU A 62 5.13 -2.25 0.95
C LEU A 62 4.14 -2.62 -0.15
N LEU A 63 2.85 -2.73 0.19
CA LEU A 63 1.78 -3.00 -0.77
C LEU A 63 1.70 -1.95 -1.88
N ALA A 64 1.98 -0.68 -1.56
CA ALA A 64 1.96 0.45 -2.48
C ALA A 64 3.23 0.60 -3.35
N SER A 65 4.23 -0.27 -3.21
CA SER A 65 5.51 -0.12 -3.91
C SER A 65 5.39 0.03 -5.44
N PRO A 66 4.51 -0.72 -6.16
CA PRO A 66 4.30 -0.50 -7.58
C PRO A 66 3.52 0.76 -7.90
N TYR A 67 2.55 1.12 -7.04
CA TYR A 67 1.78 2.35 -7.17
C TYR A 67 2.69 3.59 -7.14
N LEU A 68 3.74 3.56 -6.32
CA LEU A 68 4.76 4.61 -6.24
C LEU A 68 5.84 4.52 -7.32
N GLY A 69 5.77 3.55 -8.22
CA GLY A 69 6.75 3.35 -9.29
C GLY A 69 8.11 2.81 -8.81
N PHE A 70 8.20 2.21 -7.61
CA PHE A 70 9.45 1.66 -7.09
C PHE A 70 9.84 0.34 -7.76
N VAL A 71 8.87 -0.57 -7.94
CA VAL A 71 9.00 -1.91 -8.54
C VAL A 71 7.86 -2.19 -9.52
N ASP A 72 8.08 -3.08 -10.50
CA ASP A 72 7.01 -3.56 -11.38
C ASP A 72 6.01 -4.41 -10.57
N THR A 73 4.72 -4.36 -10.92
CA THR A 73 3.69 -5.15 -10.25
C THR A 73 3.95 -6.65 -10.34
N ARG A 74 4.75 -7.14 -11.30
CA ARG A 74 5.12 -8.55 -11.48
C ARG A 74 6.46 -8.91 -10.84
N ASP A 75 7.14 -7.97 -10.17
CA ASP A 75 8.38 -8.27 -9.45
C ASP A 75 8.14 -9.40 -8.42
N THR A 76 9.01 -10.41 -8.43
CA THR A 76 8.81 -11.61 -7.61
C THR A 76 8.93 -11.31 -6.12
N VAL A 77 9.86 -10.43 -5.71
CA VAL A 77 10.01 -10.04 -4.30
C VAL A 77 8.79 -9.25 -3.85
N TYR A 78 8.28 -8.35 -4.69
CA TYR A 78 7.02 -7.65 -4.45
C TYR A 78 5.83 -8.61 -4.32
N GLN A 79 5.68 -9.57 -5.23
CA GLN A 79 4.57 -10.52 -5.18
C GLN A 79 4.61 -11.36 -3.89
N ASN A 80 5.78 -11.84 -3.49
CA ASN A 80 5.95 -12.53 -2.22
C ASN A 80 5.59 -11.63 -1.02
N THR A 81 6.05 -10.38 -1.04
CA THR A 81 5.76 -9.37 -0.01
C THR A 81 4.26 -9.07 0.06
N ARG A 82 3.59 -8.96 -1.10
CA ARG A 82 2.15 -8.76 -1.21
C ARG A 82 1.37 -9.92 -0.59
N GLN A 83 1.78 -11.16 -0.84
CA GLN A 83 1.13 -12.32 -0.21
C GLN A 83 1.29 -12.27 1.32
N MET A 84 2.48 -11.96 1.82
CA MET A 84 2.73 -11.78 3.26
C MET A 84 1.86 -10.66 3.85
N ALA A 85 1.88 -9.48 3.24
CA ALA A 85 1.15 -8.28 3.70
C ALA A 85 -0.38 -8.49 3.76
N LEU A 86 -0.92 -9.35 2.89
CA LEU A 86 -2.35 -9.67 2.78
C LEU A 86 -2.73 -11.01 3.43
N SER A 87 -1.91 -11.50 4.37
CA SER A 87 -2.11 -12.76 5.09
C SER A 87 -2.17 -12.53 6.60
N ALA A 88 -2.47 -13.60 7.35
CA ALA A 88 -2.41 -13.59 8.82
C ALA A 88 -0.98 -13.40 9.38
N ASP A 89 0.06 -13.54 8.55
CA ASP A 89 1.45 -13.29 8.96
C ASP A 89 1.78 -11.80 9.04
N ASN A 90 0.96 -10.93 8.43
CA ASN A 90 0.98 -9.51 8.75
C ASN A 90 0.12 -9.27 10.00
N PRO A 91 0.71 -8.82 11.13
CA PRO A 91 -0.04 -8.59 12.37
C PRO A 91 -1.13 -7.52 12.25
N TRP A 92 -1.08 -6.70 11.20
CA TRP A 92 -2.05 -5.64 10.92
C TRP A 92 -3.03 -5.99 9.81
N HIS A 93 -3.02 -7.21 9.28
CA HIS A 93 -4.05 -7.66 8.36
C HIS A 93 -5.23 -8.26 9.15
N PHE A 94 -6.40 -7.66 9.02
CA PHE A 94 -7.61 -8.08 9.72
C PHE A 94 -8.69 -8.53 8.76
N ASN A 95 -9.47 -9.52 9.19
CA ASN A 95 -10.61 -10.06 8.46
C ASN A 95 -11.90 -9.79 9.24
N GLY A 96 -12.90 -9.25 8.56
CA GLY A 96 -14.26 -9.05 9.07
C GLY A 96 -15.31 -9.42 8.01
N PRO A 97 -16.58 -9.56 8.40
CA PRO A 97 -17.67 -9.90 7.49
C PRO A 97 -17.90 -8.87 6.37
N GLN A 98 -17.60 -7.58 6.61
CA GLN A 98 -17.88 -6.50 5.66
C GLN A 98 -16.62 -5.84 5.09
N ILE A 99 -15.51 -5.89 5.84
CA ILE A 99 -14.23 -5.34 5.40
C ILE A 99 -13.08 -6.22 5.87
N ALA A 100 -12.12 -6.44 4.98
CA ALA A 100 -10.89 -7.15 5.24
C ALA A 100 -9.72 -6.47 4.52
N GLY A 101 -8.59 -6.33 5.22
CA GLY A 101 -7.40 -5.65 4.70
C GLY A 101 -6.43 -5.22 5.79
N VAL A 102 -5.48 -4.38 5.39
CA VAL A 102 -4.43 -3.87 6.29
C VAL A 102 -4.95 -2.70 7.11
N GLY A 103 -4.66 -2.73 8.41
CA GLY A 103 -4.92 -1.69 9.39
C GLY A 103 -3.65 -0.93 9.76
N SER A 104 -3.61 -0.41 10.98
CA SER A 104 -2.44 0.31 11.48
C SER A 104 -2.39 0.28 13.02
N PRO A 105 -1.20 0.22 13.64
CA PRO A 105 -1.05 0.51 15.06
C PRO A 105 -1.60 1.89 15.44
N HIS A 106 -1.64 2.85 14.51
CA HIS A 106 -2.19 4.18 14.74
C HIS A 106 -3.67 4.17 15.16
N THR A 107 -4.47 3.26 14.60
CA THR A 107 -5.91 3.15 14.86
C THR A 107 -6.27 2.00 15.78
N GLY A 108 -5.31 1.12 16.09
CA GLY A 108 -5.52 -0.04 16.95
C GLY A 108 -6.04 -1.28 16.22
N PHE A 109 -6.21 -2.35 17.00
CA PHE A 109 -6.57 -3.68 16.51
C PHE A 109 -7.97 -3.77 15.90
N LEU A 110 -8.14 -4.71 14.96
CA LEU A 110 -9.42 -5.05 14.33
C LEU A 110 -10.06 -3.87 13.59
N ARG A 111 -9.23 -2.99 13.01
CA ARG A 111 -9.66 -1.88 12.17
C ARG A 111 -8.89 -1.89 10.86
N VAL A 112 -9.62 -1.85 9.75
CA VAL A 112 -9.06 -1.83 8.40
C VAL A 112 -9.14 -0.42 7.84
N TRP A 113 -8.10 0.00 7.11
CA TRP A 113 -8.10 1.28 6.44
C TRP A 113 -8.63 1.14 5.01
N PRO A 114 -9.67 1.89 4.62
CA PRO A 114 -10.16 1.90 3.23
C PRO A 114 -9.04 2.23 2.22
N MET A 115 -8.08 3.08 2.60
CA MET A 115 -6.93 3.40 1.75
C MET A 115 -6.10 2.17 1.37
N ALA A 116 -5.84 1.25 2.31
CA ALA A 116 -5.10 0.02 2.02
C ALA A 116 -5.89 -0.93 1.12
N VAL A 117 -7.21 -1.01 1.28
CA VAL A 117 -8.10 -1.78 0.39
C VAL A 117 -8.06 -1.21 -1.03
N ALA A 118 -7.98 0.12 -1.16
CA ALA A 118 -7.86 0.78 -2.46
C ALA A 118 -6.51 0.51 -3.12
N VAL A 119 -5.40 0.69 -2.38
CA VAL A 119 -4.04 0.38 -2.86
C VAL A 119 -3.93 -1.08 -3.28
N ARG A 120 -4.51 -2.01 -2.51
CA ARG A 120 -4.58 -3.43 -2.88
C ARG A 120 -5.19 -3.63 -4.27
N ALA A 121 -6.27 -2.92 -4.59
CA ALA A 121 -6.96 -3.04 -5.86
C ALA A 121 -6.19 -2.35 -7.02
N ILE A 122 -5.66 -1.16 -6.79
CA ILE A 122 -4.82 -0.43 -7.76
C ILE A 122 -3.63 -1.29 -8.19
N THR A 123 -3.00 -1.98 -7.24
CA THR A 123 -1.84 -2.85 -7.48
C THR A 123 -2.21 -4.30 -7.87
N SER A 124 -3.47 -4.58 -8.17
CA SER A 124 -3.96 -5.91 -8.58
C SER A 124 -4.26 -5.98 -10.07
N THR A 125 -3.98 -7.12 -10.69
CA THR A 125 -4.46 -7.48 -12.04
C THR A 125 -5.70 -8.39 -12.02
N ASN A 126 -6.12 -8.85 -10.83
CA ASN A 126 -7.30 -9.70 -10.67
C ASN A 126 -8.58 -8.85 -10.66
N ARG A 127 -9.33 -8.89 -11.78
CA ARG A 127 -10.58 -8.15 -11.98
C ARG A 127 -11.63 -8.41 -10.90
N THR A 128 -11.82 -9.66 -10.47
CA THR A 128 -12.78 -10.00 -9.39
C THR A 128 -12.34 -9.38 -8.07
N GLY A 129 -11.06 -9.49 -7.73
CA GLY A 129 -10.52 -8.89 -6.50
C GLY A 129 -10.62 -7.36 -6.48
N VAL A 130 -10.53 -6.70 -7.64
CA VAL A 130 -10.74 -5.25 -7.78
C VAL A 130 -12.21 -4.90 -7.53
N HIS A 131 -13.14 -5.63 -8.14
CA HIS A 131 -14.58 -5.43 -7.91
C HIS A 131 -14.94 -5.63 -6.43
N ASP A 132 -14.43 -6.69 -5.79
CA ASP A 132 -14.72 -6.97 -4.39
C ASP A 132 -14.16 -5.90 -3.45
N ALA A 133 -12.99 -5.34 -3.77
CA ALA A 133 -12.44 -4.20 -3.04
C ALA A 133 -13.34 -2.97 -3.14
N ILE A 134 -13.82 -2.64 -4.34
CA ILE A 134 -14.74 -1.51 -4.56
C ILE A 134 -16.05 -1.73 -3.81
N ARG A 135 -16.61 -2.95 -3.86
CA ARG A 135 -17.81 -3.31 -3.10
C ARG A 135 -17.63 -3.13 -1.60
N MET A 136 -16.50 -3.58 -1.04
CA MET A 136 -16.20 -3.36 0.38
C MET A 136 -16.19 -1.86 0.68
N LEU A 137 -15.41 -1.08 -0.06
CA LEU A 137 -15.29 0.37 0.12
C LEU A 137 -16.64 1.08 0.10
N THR A 138 -17.50 0.79 -0.90
CA THR A 138 -18.81 1.45 -1.02
C THR A 138 -19.81 0.99 0.04
N SER A 139 -19.67 -0.24 0.55
CA SER A 139 -20.56 -0.81 1.56
C SER A 139 -20.23 -0.39 3.00
N THR A 140 -19.02 0.10 3.26
CA THR A 140 -18.53 0.45 4.61
C THR A 140 -18.34 1.94 4.85
N THR A 141 -19.22 2.77 4.26
CA THR A 141 -19.19 4.24 4.39
C THR A 141 -20.05 4.78 5.53
N ALA A 142 -20.64 3.90 6.34
CA ALA A 142 -21.63 4.24 7.38
C ALA A 142 -22.79 5.15 6.87
N GLY A 143 -23.15 5.03 5.59
CA GLY A 143 -24.18 5.84 4.95
C GLY A 143 -23.76 7.26 4.55
N LEU A 144 -22.51 7.65 4.80
CA LEU A 144 -21.99 9.00 4.52
C LEU A 144 -21.52 9.17 3.08
N GLY A 145 -21.31 8.08 2.33
CA GLY A 145 -20.79 8.14 0.96
C GLY A 145 -19.35 8.63 0.84
N LEU A 146 -18.61 8.69 1.96
CA LEU A 146 -17.22 9.13 2.05
C LEU A 146 -16.36 8.03 2.67
N MET A 147 -15.06 8.11 2.43
CA MET A 147 -14.08 7.19 3.01
C MET A 147 -13.59 7.68 4.36
N HIS A 148 -13.53 6.73 5.29
CA HIS A 148 -13.00 6.90 6.64
C HIS A 148 -11.50 6.61 6.67
N GLU A 149 -10.84 7.00 7.76
CA GLU A 149 -9.45 6.58 8.00
C GLU A 149 -9.38 5.09 8.32
N SER A 150 -10.19 4.63 9.27
CA SER A 150 -10.29 3.22 9.61
C SER A 150 -11.71 2.82 9.93
N VAL A 151 -12.04 1.56 9.64
CA VAL A 151 -13.36 0.96 9.85
C VAL A 151 -13.17 -0.30 10.69
N SER A 152 -13.96 -0.46 11.76
CA SER A 152 -13.95 -1.67 12.57
C SER A 152 -14.37 -2.90 11.74
N THR A 153 -13.68 -4.02 11.93
CA THR A 153 -14.06 -5.28 11.26
C THR A 153 -15.37 -5.85 11.76
N ALA A 154 -15.78 -5.53 12.99
CA ALA A 154 -17.02 -6.02 13.59
C ALA A 154 -18.26 -5.20 13.19
N ASP A 155 -18.09 -3.88 13.04
CA ASP A 155 -19.19 -2.95 12.76
C ASP A 155 -18.69 -1.75 11.94
N PRO A 156 -19.08 -1.62 10.66
CA PRO A 156 -18.66 -0.49 9.83
C PRO A 156 -19.24 0.87 10.22
N ALA A 157 -20.27 0.93 11.07
CA ALA A 157 -20.70 2.19 11.66
C ALA A 157 -19.69 2.72 12.70
N THR A 158 -18.77 1.87 13.16
CA THR A 158 -17.68 2.23 14.06
C THR A 158 -16.40 2.55 13.27
N PHE A 159 -16.23 3.82 12.90
CA PHE A 159 -15.11 4.30 12.07
C PHE A 159 -14.32 5.46 12.73
N THR A 160 -13.13 5.78 12.21
CA THR A 160 -12.38 7.00 12.57
C THR A 160 -12.35 7.98 11.40
N ARG A 161 -12.35 9.28 11.72
CA ARG A 161 -12.34 10.41 10.76
C ARG A 161 -13.49 10.33 9.74
N PRO A 162 -14.65 10.97 10.02
CA PRO A 162 -15.79 10.98 9.11
C PRO A 162 -15.48 11.61 7.75
N TRP A 163 -14.49 12.51 7.69
CA TRP A 163 -14.03 13.14 6.47
C TRP A 163 -12.50 13.06 6.38
N PHE A 164 -12.00 12.23 5.46
CA PHE A 164 -10.58 12.09 5.22
C PHE A 164 -10.26 12.26 3.74
N ALA A 165 -9.96 13.51 3.35
CA ALA A 165 -9.75 13.90 1.96
C ALA A 165 -8.68 13.07 1.22
N TRP A 166 -7.61 12.68 1.90
CA TRP A 166 -6.58 11.83 1.30
C TRP A 166 -7.12 10.45 0.91
N CYS A 167 -7.79 9.75 1.83
CA CYS A 167 -8.39 8.46 1.53
C CYS A 167 -9.47 8.57 0.44
N ASN A 168 -10.27 9.63 0.45
CA ASN A 168 -11.22 9.92 -0.63
C ASN A 168 -10.51 10.04 -2.00
N GLY A 169 -9.37 10.74 -2.05
CA GLY A 169 -8.57 10.89 -3.26
C GLY A 169 -8.03 9.56 -3.79
N VAL A 170 -7.47 8.71 -2.92
CA VAL A 170 -6.95 7.39 -3.32
C VAL A 170 -8.06 6.47 -3.83
N VAL A 171 -9.26 6.51 -3.21
CA VAL A 171 -10.40 5.73 -3.71
C VAL A 171 -10.92 6.29 -5.03
N ALA A 172 -10.96 7.62 -5.21
CA ALA A 172 -11.30 8.22 -6.50
C ALA A 172 -10.32 7.80 -7.60
N GLU A 173 -9.02 7.76 -7.29
CA GLU A 173 -8.00 7.24 -8.19
C GLU A 173 -8.26 5.78 -8.58
N LEU A 174 -8.59 4.90 -7.62
CA LEU A 174 -8.99 3.52 -7.92
C LEU A 174 -10.16 3.46 -8.90
N ILE A 175 -11.18 4.31 -8.74
CA ILE A 175 -12.34 4.31 -9.66
C ILE A 175 -11.90 4.68 -11.07
N ILE A 176 -11.10 5.73 -11.24
CA ILE A 176 -10.58 6.16 -12.55
C ILE A 176 -9.73 5.06 -13.18
N ASP A 177 -8.81 4.50 -12.41
CA ASP A 177 -7.94 3.41 -12.82
C ASP A 177 -8.74 2.16 -13.23
N THR A 178 -9.82 1.84 -12.49
CA THR A 178 -10.70 0.72 -12.81
C THR A 178 -11.41 0.89 -14.14
N VAL A 179 -11.94 2.09 -14.43
CA VAL A 179 -12.58 2.38 -15.73
C VAL A 179 -11.59 2.19 -16.88
N GLN A 180 -10.33 2.55 -16.69
CA GLN A 180 -9.28 2.44 -17.70
C GLN A 180 -8.79 0.99 -17.90
N ARG A 181 -8.47 0.28 -16.81
CA ARG A 181 -7.88 -1.07 -16.87
C ARG A 181 -8.91 -2.18 -17.02
N PHE A 182 -10.14 -1.96 -16.55
CA PHE A 182 -11.20 -2.96 -16.52
C PHE A 182 -12.54 -2.40 -17.04
N PRO A 183 -12.64 -2.06 -18.35
CA PRO A 183 -13.89 -1.57 -18.92
C PRO A 183 -15.11 -2.44 -18.57
N GLY A 184 -16.23 -1.79 -18.23
CA GLY A 184 -17.49 -2.43 -17.85
C GLY A 184 -17.49 -3.19 -16.51
N LEU A 185 -16.54 -2.92 -15.61
CA LEU A 185 -16.56 -3.49 -14.26
C LEU A 185 -17.48 -2.74 -13.28
N LEU A 186 -17.63 -1.43 -13.51
CA LEU A 186 -18.45 -0.51 -12.72
C LEU A 186 -19.79 -0.25 -13.41
#